data_AF-A0A1V5FHQ8-F1
#
_entry.id   AF-A0A1V5FHQ8-F1
#
_cell.length_a   1.000
_cell.length_b   1.000
_cell.length_c   1.000
_cell.angle_alpha   90.00
_cell.angle_beta   90.00
_cell.angle_gamma   90.00
#
_symmetry.space_group_name_H-M   'P 1'
#
loop_
_entity.id
_entity.type
_entity.pdbx_description
1 polymer ?
#
loop_
_entity_poly.entity_id
_entity_poly.type
_entity_poly.pdbx_seq_one_letter_code
_entity_poly.pdbx_strand_id
1 'polypeptide(L)'
;MLATGPQGSELIGSQLRIVGDKGAVELDAADMPKGMHLRVRGAGDGDWRYPQIEGTLHGDEMFVAAIRDVVDSLRAGRASLLDCHNALRASELIFGTYESSRRRARVDFPLAIEDSPLLSMLDAGLLGK
;
A
#
# COMPACT_ATOMS: atom_id res chain seq x y z
N MET A 1 -7.72 -3.23 -4.71
CA MET A 1 -8.87 -2.64 -3.99
C MET A 1 -8.59 -2.93 -2.52
N LEU A 2 -8.78 -1.97 -1.61
CA LEU A 2 -8.55 -2.18 -0.17
C LEU A 2 -9.92 -2.36 0.50
N ALA A 3 -10.10 -3.48 1.19
CA ALA A 3 -11.29 -3.76 1.99
C ALA A 3 -10.87 -3.87 3.45
N THR A 4 -11.33 -2.91 4.25
CA THR A 4 -11.09 -2.86 5.69
C THR A 4 -12.40 -3.22 6.40
N GLY A 5 -12.38 -4.24 7.26
CA GLY A 5 -13.58 -4.75 7.92
C GLY A 5 -13.50 -6.27 8.11
N PRO A 6 -14.44 -6.88 8.85
CA PRO A 6 -14.37 -8.30 9.20
C PRO A 6 -14.41 -9.24 7.99
N GLN A 7 -15.01 -8.82 6.86
CA GLN A 7 -15.01 -9.61 5.62
C GLN A 7 -13.68 -9.54 4.86
N GLY A 8 -12.87 -8.49 5.05
CA GLY A 8 -11.53 -8.35 4.47
C GLY A 8 -11.42 -8.75 2.98
N SER A 9 -10.50 -9.68 2.69
CA SER A 9 -10.24 -10.15 1.32
C SER A 9 -11.36 -10.97 0.71
N GLU A 10 -12.29 -11.52 1.50
CA GLU A 10 -13.46 -12.25 0.97
C GLU A 10 -14.31 -11.36 0.04
N LEU A 11 -14.34 -10.05 0.29
CA LEU A 11 -15.09 -9.09 -0.52
C LEU A 11 -14.40 -8.76 -1.85
N ILE A 12 -13.07 -8.85 -1.91
CA ILE A 12 -12.24 -8.28 -2.98
C ILE A 12 -11.28 -9.29 -3.64
N GLY A 13 -11.34 -10.55 -3.22
CA GLY A 13 -10.47 -11.66 -3.66
C GLY A 13 -9.07 -11.64 -3.04
N SER A 14 -8.42 -10.48 -2.94
CA SER A 14 -7.07 -10.32 -2.36
C SER A 14 -6.86 -8.89 -1.89
N GLN A 15 -6.18 -8.67 -0.75
CA GLN A 15 -5.87 -7.32 -0.29
C GLN A 15 -4.92 -6.57 -1.23
N LEU A 16 -3.87 -7.24 -1.68
CA LEU A 16 -2.96 -6.72 -2.71
C LEU A 16 -2.74 -7.79 -3.78
N ARG A 17 -2.82 -7.38 -5.04
CA ARG A 17 -2.46 -8.20 -6.19
C ARG A 17 -1.54 -7.41 -7.09
N ILE A 18 -0.39 -7.99 -7.40
CA ILE A 18 0.57 -7.47 -8.38
C ILE A 18 0.53 -8.42 -9.56
N VAL A 19 0.22 -7.91 -10.75
CA VAL A 19 0.15 -8.69 -11.99
C VAL A 19 1.24 -8.19 -12.92
N GLY A 20 2.10 -9.09 -13.36
CA GLY A 20 3.10 -8.87 -14.40
C GLY A 20 2.87 -9.78 -15.60
N ASP A 21 3.65 -9.55 -16.65
CA ASP A 21 3.68 -10.38 -17.86
C ASP A 21 4.10 -11.84 -17.57
N LYS A 22 4.87 -12.05 -16.50
CA LYS A 22 5.40 -13.36 -16.07
C LYS A 22 4.70 -13.96 -14.87
N GLY A 23 3.53 -13.45 -14.48
CA GLY A 23 2.76 -14.05 -13.40
C GLY A 23 2.13 -13.04 -12.45
N ALA A 24 1.81 -13.51 -11.25
CA ALA A 24 1.14 -12.72 -10.23
C ALA A 24 1.66 -13.02 -8.82
N VAL A 25 1.56 -12.00 -7.97
CA VAL A 25 1.78 -12.08 -6.52
C VAL A 25 0.51 -11.59 -5.84
N GLU A 26 0.09 -12.31 -4.80
CA GLU A 26 -1.06 -11.91 -3.99
C GLU A 26 -0.73 -11.96 -2.50
N LEU A 27 -1.20 -10.93 -1.80
CA LEU A 27 -1.20 -10.85 -0.34
C LEU A 27 -2.63 -11.01 0.19
N ASP A 28 -2.77 -11.85 1.21
CA ASP A 28 -4.04 -12.16 1.88
C ASP A 28 -5.17 -12.42 0.89
N ALA A 29 -5.01 -13.44 0.05
CA ALA A 29 -6.09 -13.90 -0.82
C ALA A 29 -7.19 -14.62 -0.03
N ALA A 30 -8.44 -14.46 -0.44
CA ALA A 30 -9.62 -14.97 0.26
C ALA A 30 -9.62 -16.50 0.44
N ASP A 31 -9.08 -17.23 -0.53
CA ASP A 31 -9.01 -18.69 -0.59
C ASP A 31 -7.67 -19.25 -0.07
N MET A 32 -6.85 -18.43 0.58
CA MET A 32 -5.53 -18.82 1.03
C MET A 32 -5.60 -19.76 2.26
N PRO A 33 -4.74 -20.79 2.37
CA PRO A 33 -4.67 -21.62 3.57
C PRO A 33 -4.39 -20.79 4.83
N LYS A 34 -5.00 -21.16 5.95
CA LYS A 34 -4.83 -20.47 7.23
C LYS A 34 -3.34 -20.38 7.63
N GLY A 35 -2.89 -19.19 7.99
CA GLY A 35 -1.51 -18.93 8.41
C GLY A 35 -0.54 -18.63 7.25
N MET A 36 -1.02 -18.66 6.00
CA MET A 36 -0.27 -18.15 4.85
C MET A 36 -0.78 -16.74 4.53
N HIS A 37 0.15 -15.84 4.14
CA HIS A 37 -0.17 -14.45 3.81
C HIS A 37 0.31 -14.02 2.42
N LEU A 38 1.08 -14.88 1.74
CA LEU A 38 1.70 -14.59 0.46
C LEU A 38 1.58 -15.81 -0.47
N ARG A 39 1.13 -15.57 -1.70
CA ARG A 39 1.24 -16.54 -2.80
C ARG A 39 1.82 -15.93 -4.06
N VAL A 40 2.56 -16.74 -4.79
CA VAL A 40 3.21 -16.36 -6.05
C VAL A 40 2.91 -17.42 -7.10
N ARG A 41 2.59 -16.99 -8.32
CA ARG A 41 2.45 -17.87 -9.48
C ARG A 41 3.19 -17.25 -10.66
N GLY A 42 4.29 -17.89 -11.05
CA GLY A 42 5.11 -17.50 -12.18
C GLY A 42 4.65 -18.12 -13.50
N ALA A 43 5.26 -17.68 -14.61
CA ALA A 43 5.07 -18.28 -15.92
C ALA A 43 5.55 -19.74 -15.91
N GLY A 44 4.65 -20.67 -16.26
CA GLY A 44 4.91 -22.11 -16.24
C GLY A 44 4.58 -22.79 -14.91
N ASP A 45 4.26 -22.04 -13.85
CA ASP A 45 3.73 -22.63 -12.61
C ASP A 45 2.30 -23.17 -12.87
N GLY A 46 2.07 -24.44 -12.56
CA GLY A 46 0.74 -25.06 -12.68
C GLY A 46 -0.22 -24.66 -11.54
N ASP A 47 0.32 -24.26 -10.39
CA ASP A 47 -0.44 -23.84 -9.22
C ASP A 47 0.31 -22.75 -8.43
N TRP A 48 -0.36 -22.14 -7.45
CA TRP A 48 0.22 -21.17 -6.54
C TRP A 48 1.29 -21.81 -5.64
N ARG A 49 2.38 -21.07 -5.45
CA ARG A 49 3.40 -21.37 -4.44
C ARG A 49 3.22 -20.44 -3.25
N TYR A 50 3.51 -20.96 -2.05
CA TYR A 50 3.40 -20.25 -0.77
C TYR A 50 4.79 -20.11 -0.15
N PRO A 51 5.54 -19.04 -0.48
CA PRO A 51 6.84 -18.80 0.13
C PRO A 51 6.72 -18.67 1.64
N GLN A 52 7.62 -19.32 2.37
CA GLN A 52 7.76 -19.07 3.79
C GLN A 52 8.39 -17.69 3.99
N ILE A 53 7.73 -16.89 4.82
CA ILE A 53 8.19 -15.56 5.20
C ILE A 53 8.35 -15.53 6.72
N GLU A 54 9.41 -14.88 7.18
CA GLU A 54 9.60 -14.65 8.60
C GLU A 54 8.67 -13.55 9.09
N GLY A 55 8.12 -13.72 10.29
CA GLY A 55 7.17 -12.78 10.89
C GLY A 55 5.74 -12.93 10.35
N THR A 56 4.90 -11.95 10.67
CA THR A 56 3.52 -11.88 10.20
C THR A 56 3.28 -10.55 9.49
N LEU A 57 2.24 -10.46 8.65
CA LEU A 57 1.95 -9.24 7.88
C LEU A 57 1.69 -8.00 8.77
N HIS A 58 1.23 -8.22 10.00
CA HIS A 58 0.83 -7.18 10.94
C HIS A 58 1.57 -7.28 12.28
N GLY A 59 2.70 -7.98 12.31
CA GLY A 59 3.49 -8.17 13.51
C GLY A 59 4.38 -6.99 13.84
N ASP A 60 4.74 -6.85 15.12
CA ASP A 60 5.57 -5.77 15.62
C ASP A 60 7.01 -5.81 15.08
N GLU A 61 7.43 -6.94 14.50
CA GLU A 61 8.76 -7.13 13.93
C GLU A 61 9.06 -6.09 12.82
N MET A 62 8.03 -5.60 12.13
CA MET A 62 8.16 -4.56 11.12
C MET A 62 8.65 -3.23 11.70
N PHE A 63 8.22 -2.86 12.92
CA PHE A 63 8.71 -1.64 13.58
C PHE A 63 10.19 -1.77 13.94
N VAL A 64 10.60 -2.93 14.43
CA VAL A 64 12.01 -3.21 14.75
C VAL A 64 12.87 -3.15 13.48
N ALA A 65 12.41 -3.75 12.37
CA ALA A 65 13.09 -3.70 11.09
C ALA A 65 13.22 -2.26 10.56
N ALA A 66 12.17 -1.45 10.67
CA ALA A 66 12.17 -0.05 10.27
C ALA A 66 13.19 0.79 11.07
N ILE A 67 13.20 0.65 12.40
CA ILE A 67 14.17 1.35 13.26
C ILE A 67 15.60 0.92 12.92
N ARG A 68 15.83 -0.38 12.69
CA ARG A 68 17.14 -0.91 12.30
C ARG A 68 17.61 -0.32 10.97
N ASP A 69 16.74 -0.27 9.96
CA ASP A 69 17.09 0.33 8.66
C ASP A 69 17.53 1.79 8.81
N VAL A 70 16.83 2.58 9.63
CA VAL A 70 17.21 3.98 9.88
C VAL A 70 18.60 4.07 10.51
N VAL A 71 18.87 3.29 11.56
CA VAL A 71 20.17 3.29 12.26
C VAL A 71 21.30 2.85 11.33
N ASP A 72 21.09 1.78 10.55
CA ASP A 72 22.10 1.26 9.63
C ASP A 72 22.33 2.22 8.46
N SER A 73 21.29 2.91 7.99
CA SER A 73 21.39 3.95 6.96
C SER A 73 22.29 5.10 7.40
N LEU A 74 22.10 5.57 8.62
CA LEU A 74 22.91 6.64 9.21
C LEU A 74 24.39 6.23 9.31
N ARG A 75 24.66 5.00 9.75
CA ARG A 75 26.03 4.47 9.85
C ARG A 75 26.71 4.32 8.50
N ALA A 76 25.96 3.88 7.48
CA ALA A 76 26.48 3.62 6.14
C ALA A 76 26.47 4.87 5.23
N GLY A 77 25.89 6.00 5.67
CA GLY A 77 25.75 7.20 4.86
C GLY A 77 24.82 7.03 3.65
N ARG A 78 23.81 6.16 3.74
CA ARG A 78 22.80 5.94 2.69
C ARG A 78 21.44 6.51 3.11
N ALA A 79 20.54 6.65 2.14
CA ALA A 79 19.15 6.94 2.45
C ALA A 79 18.47 5.73 3.13
N SER A 80 17.61 6.00 4.11
CA SER A 80 16.70 5.02 4.69
C SER A 80 15.47 4.85 3.82
N LEU A 81 14.81 3.69 3.92
CA LEU A 81 13.50 3.47 3.31
C LEU A 81 12.44 4.46 3.82
N LEU A 82 12.62 4.98 5.04
CA LEU A 82 11.74 5.98 5.66
C LEU A 82 12.25 7.43 5.48
N ASP A 83 13.04 7.71 4.44
CA ASP A 83 13.50 9.07 4.18
C ASP A 83 12.35 10.03 3.81
N CYS A 84 12.58 11.33 4.01
CA CYS A 84 11.56 12.36 3.82
C CYS A 84 11.04 12.47 2.38
N HIS A 85 11.84 12.15 1.36
CA HIS A 85 11.39 12.22 -0.03
C HIS A 85 10.35 11.13 -0.32
N ASN A 86 10.55 9.92 0.23
CA ASN A 86 9.55 8.85 0.14
C ASN A 86 8.26 9.25 0.86
N ALA A 87 8.37 9.84 2.05
CA ALA A 87 7.22 10.33 2.81
C ALA A 87 6.45 11.40 2.03
N LEU A 88 7.14 12.40 1.45
CA LEU A 88 6.51 13.46 0.67
C LEU A 88 5.81 12.92 -0.58
N ARG A 89 6.43 11.99 -1.33
CA ARG A 89 5.81 11.33 -2.49
C ARG A 89 4.56 10.55 -2.10
N ALA A 90 4.61 9.82 -0.98
CA ALA A 90 3.46 9.07 -0.48
C ALA A 90 2.33 10.01 -0.03
N SER A 91 2.66 11.11 0.66
CA SER A 91 1.68 12.14 1.04
C SER A 91 1.05 12.80 -0.17
N GLU A 92 1.83 13.09 -1.22
CA GLU A 92 1.31 13.67 -2.47
C GLU A 92 0.21 12.81 -3.09
N LEU A 93 0.38 11.47 -3.11
CA LEU A 93 -0.67 10.55 -3.57
C LEU A 93 -1.96 10.70 -2.76
N ILE A 94 -1.87 10.86 -1.44
CA ILE A 94 -3.04 11.07 -0.57
C ILE A 94 -3.76 12.37 -0.97
N PHE A 95 -3.04 13.49 -1.08
CA PHE A 95 -3.64 14.75 -1.55
C PHE A 95 -4.23 14.63 -2.97
N GLY A 96 -3.57 13.87 -3.86
CA GLY A 96 -4.07 13.61 -5.20
C GLY A 96 -5.37 12.82 -5.21
N THR A 97 -5.61 11.92 -4.25
CA THR A 97 -6.91 11.22 -4.11
C THR A 97 -8.03 12.15 -3.67
N TYR A 98 -7.75 13.07 -2.75
CA TYR A 98 -8.71 14.11 -2.38
C TYR A 98 -8.99 15.06 -3.55
N GLU A 99 -7.96 15.46 -4.27
CA GLU A 99 -8.10 16.32 -5.45
C GLU A 99 -8.89 15.65 -6.58
N SER A 100 -8.64 14.36 -6.81
CA SER A 100 -9.41 13.54 -7.75
C SER A 100 -10.88 13.49 -7.36
N SER A 101 -11.18 13.34 -6.06
CA SER A 101 -12.55 13.38 -5.55
C SER A 101 -13.20 14.75 -5.75
N ARG A 102 -12.46 15.84 -5.48
CA ARG A 102 -12.90 17.23 -5.67
C ARG A 102 -13.27 17.52 -7.13
N ARG A 103 -12.40 17.12 -8.06
CA ARG A 103 -12.57 17.37 -9.51
C ARG A 103 -13.42 16.33 -10.22
N ARG A 104 -13.61 15.16 -9.61
CA ARG A 104 -14.18 13.95 -10.25
C ARG A 104 -13.47 13.61 -11.55
N ALA A 105 -12.14 13.71 -11.55
CA ALA A 105 -11.31 13.55 -12.75
C ALA A 105 -9.95 12.95 -12.39
N ARG A 106 -9.26 12.41 -13.40
CA ARG A 106 -7.85 12.01 -13.26
C ARG A 106 -7.03 13.22 -12.85
N VAL A 107 -6.12 13.00 -11.89
CA VAL A 107 -5.12 13.97 -11.46
C VAL A 107 -3.76 13.47 -11.92
N ASP A 108 -3.00 14.37 -12.54
CA ASP A 108 -1.64 14.11 -12.97
C ASP A 108 -0.67 14.68 -11.91
N PHE A 109 0.47 14.01 -11.73
CA PHE A 109 1.51 14.39 -10.78
C PHE A 109 2.72 15.01 -11.51
N PRO A 110 3.48 15.93 -10.88
CA PRO A 110 3.28 16.42 -9.51
C PRO A 110 2.04 17.33 -9.37
N LEU A 111 1.51 17.44 -8.16
CA LEU A 111 0.34 18.26 -7.88
C LEU A 111 0.65 19.75 -8.08
N ALA A 112 -0.26 20.46 -8.73
CA ALA A 112 -0.17 21.91 -8.97
C ALA A 112 -0.99 22.75 -7.97
N ILE A 113 -1.55 22.11 -6.95
CA ILE A 113 -2.39 22.75 -5.93
C ILE A 113 -1.54 23.14 -4.72
N GLU A 114 -1.95 24.21 -4.05
CA GLU A 114 -1.31 24.69 -2.82
C GLU A 114 -2.22 24.54 -1.59
N ASP A 115 -3.50 24.23 -1.81
CA ASP A 115 -4.50 24.03 -0.77
C ASP A 115 -4.65 22.55 -0.39
N SER A 116 -5.39 22.28 0.68
CA SER A 116 -5.79 20.92 1.05
C SER A 116 -7.18 20.64 0.50
N PRO A 117 -7.34 19.78 -0.54
CA PRO A 117 -8.64 19.52 -1.14
C PRO A 117 -9.64 18.92 -0.15
N LEU A 118 -9.14 18.13 0.82
CA LEU A 118 -9.95 17.58 1.89
C LEU A 118 -10.59 18.70 2.74
N LEU A 119 -9.77 19.66 3.20
CA LEU A 119 -10.27 20.76 4.03
C LEU A 119 -11.22 21.66 3.24
N SER A 120 -10.87 22.02 2.00
CA SER A 120 -11.75 22.83 1.15
C SER A 120 -13.10 22.17 0.86
N MET A 121 -13.11 20.85 0.63
CA MET A 121 -14.35 20.10 0.45
C MET A 121 -15.17 20.01 1.74
N LEU A 122 -14.52 19.85 2.90
CA LEU A 122 -15.18 19.84 4.19
C LEU A 122 -15.84 21.20 4.49
N ASP A 123 -15.11 22.29 4.31
CA ASP A 123 -15.60 23.66 4.51
C ASP A 123 -16.78 23.99 3.58
N ALA A 124 -16.77 23.43 2.36
CA ALA A 124 -17.86 23.56 1.40
C ALA A 124 -19.06 22.61 1.65
N GLY A 125 -19.01 21.77 2.70
CA GLY A 125 -20.07 20.82 3.05
C GLY A 125 -20.24 19.66 2.05
N LEU A 126 -19.19 19.32 1.31
CA LEU A 126 -19.19 18.25 0.30
C LEU A 126 -18.89 16.86 0.88
N LEU A 127 -18.43 16.78 2.13
CA LEU A 127 -18.08 15.55 2.86
C LEU A 127 -18.76 15.53 4.24
N GLY A 128 -19.00 14.34 4.81
CA GLY A 128 -19.42 14.18 6.21
C GLY A 128 -20.89 14.45 6.53
N LYS A 129 -21.81 14.14 5.60
CA LYS A 129 -23.26 14.10 5.89
C LYS A 129 -23.65 12.84 6.65
#